data_AF-A0ABD0NBX1-F1
#
_entry.id   AF-A0ABD0NBX1-F1
#
_cell.length_a   1.000
_cell.length_b   1.000
_cell.length_c   1.000
_cell.angle_alpha   90.00
_cell.angle_beta   90.00
_cell.angle_gamma   90.00
#
_symmetry.space_group_name_H-M   'P 1'
#
loop_
_entity.id
_entity.type
_entity.pdbx_description
1 polymer ?
#
loop_
_entity_poly.entity_id
_entity_poly.type
_entity_poly.pdbx_seq_one_letter_code
_entity_poly.pdbx_strand_id
1 'polypeptide(L)'
;ETSRKASKLDEEGMEVAVCRHGFLLKALNMYRGEIFAYPLYLQKELMPAKAQFFAMDVACKYWPYLEKAASVLPALKELTRMKPFLSVMHARAHAT
;
A
#
# COMPACT_ATOMS: atom_id res chain seq x y z
N GLU A 1 13.86 4.49 -26.92
CA GLU A 1 14.39 4.96 -25.62
C GLU A 1 13.83 6.34 -25.29
N THR A 2 13.03 6.46 -24.25
CA THR A 2 12.80 7.77 -23.60
C THR A 2 12.78 7.51 -22.10
N SER A 3 13.98 7.27 -21.56
CA SER A 3 14.24 7.28 -20.12
C SER A 3 14.01 8.72 -19.62
N ARG A 4 12.78 9.00 -19.16
CA ARG A 4 12.56 10.15 -18.29
C ARG A 4 13.31 9.83 -16.99
N LYS A 5 14.46 10.48 -16.79
CA LYS A 5 15.28 10.42 -15.57
C LYS A 5 14.38 10.47 -14.33
N ALA A 6 14.13 9.31 -13.73
CA ALA A 6 13.51 9.19 -12.42
C ALA A 6 14.63 9.37 -11.39
N SER A 7 15.07 10.61 -11.17
CA SER A 7 16.23 10.96 -10.36
C SER A 7 16.01 10.81 -8.83
N LYS A 8 15.03 10.00 -8.40
CA LYS A 8 14.63 9.79 -7.00
C LYS A 8 14.14 8.36 -6.71
N LEU A 9 14.50 7.36 -7.52
CA LEU A 9 14.07 5.97 -7.29
C LEU A 9 15.03 5.16 -6.42
N ASP A 10 16.16 5.75 -5.99
CA ASP A 10 17.18 5.10 -5.16
C ASP A 10 16.88 5.23 -3.65
N GLU A 11 15.64 5.58 -3.27
CA GLU A 11 15.22 5.54 -1.88
C GLU A 11 15.04 4.08 -1.45
N GLU A 12 16.08 3.50 -0.86
CA GLU A 12 16.02 2.22 -0.17
C GLU A 12 15.42 2.39 1.23
N GLY A 13 14.71 1.37 1.70
CA GLY A 13 14.05 1.42 3.00
C GLY A 13 13.44 0.10 3.41
N MET A 14 12.53 0.15 4.38
CA MET A 14 11.78 -1.01 4.83
C MET A 14 10.32 -0.63 4.97
N GLU A 15 9.44 -1.37 4.30
CA GLU A 15 8.00 -1.22 4.52
C GLU A 15 7.51 -2.24 5.52
N VAL A 16 6.76 -1.77 6.50
CA VAL A 16 6.37 -2.54 7.68
C VAL A 16 4.86 -2.49 7.83
N ALA A 17 4.26 -3.66 7.93
CA ALA A 17 2.86 -3.80 8.28
C ALA A 17 2.71 -4.07 9.78
N VAL A 18 1.91 -3.24 10.44
CA VAL A 18 1.65 -3.29 11.88
C VAL A 18 0.17 -3.45 12.16
N CYS A 19 -0.15 -4.03 13.32
CA CYS A 19 -1.52 -3.94 13.85
C CYS A 19 -1.73 -2.61 14.59
N ARG A 20 -2.99 -2.30 14.92
CA ARG A 20 -3.36 -1.10 15.69
C ARG A 20 -2.67 -1.00 17.05
N HIS A 21 -2.24 -2.12 17.64
CA HIS A 21 -1.53 -2.13 18.92
C HIS A 21 -0.03 -1.82 18.80
N GLY A 22 0.48 -1.63 17.58
CA GLY A 22 1.90 -1.36 17.33
C GLY A 22 2.78 -2.61 17.20
N PHE A 23 2.19 -3.83 17.25
CA PHE A 23 2.96 -5.04 16.97
C PHE A 23 3.27 -5.16 15.48
N LEU A 24 4.53 -5.48 15.20
CA LEU A 24 5.04 -5.80 13.87
C LEU A 24 4.45 -7.14 13.40
N LEU A 25 3.78 -7.14 12.25
CA LEU A 25 3.20 -8.35 11.67
C LEU A 25 4.11 -8.92 10.57
N LYS A 26 4.50 -8.06 9.63
CA LYS A 26 5.37 -8.39 8.50
C LYS A 26 6.15 -7.15 8.07
N ALA A 27 7.30 -7.38 7.45
CA ALA A 27 8.10 -6.32 6.83
C ALA A 27 8.76 -6.85 5.56
N LEU A 28 9.12 -5.93 4.67
CA LEU A 28 9.92 -6.21 3.49
C LEU A 28 10.93 -5.09 3.25
N ASN A 29 12.02 -5.42 2.57
CA ASN A 29 12.99 -4.43 2.13
C ASN A 29 12.47 -3.73 0.86
N MET A 30 12.48 -2.41 0.90
CA MET A 30 12.27 -1.56 -0.27
C MET A 30 13.62 -1.32 -0.92
N TYR A 31 13.86 -1.99 -2.05
CA TYR A 31 15.08 -1.80 -2.86
C TYR A 31 14.96 -0.67 -3.88
N ARG A 32 13.79 -0.03 -3.92
CA ARG A 32 13.44 1.10 -4.78
C ARG A 32 12.49 1.99 -3.98
N GLY A 33 12.36 3.25 -4.39
CA GLY A 33 11.40 4.17 -3.79
C GLY A 33 9.97 3.63 -3.77
N GLU A 34 9.09 4.31 -3.04
CA GLU A 34 7.71 3.87 -2.81
C GLU A 34 6.96 3.49 -4.10
N ILE A 35 6.64 2.19 -4.23
CA ILE A 35 5.82 1.63 -5.32
C ILE A 35 4.68 0.79 -4.74
N PHE A 36 3.57 0.70 -5.46
CA PHE A 36 2.38 -0.05 -5.02
C PHE A 36 2.57 -1.57 -4.91
N ALA A 37 3.70 -2.11 -5.39
CA ALA A 37 4.00 -3.53 -5.28
C ALA A 37 4.27 -3.96 -3.82
N TYR A 38 4.92 -3.10 -3.03
CA TYR A 38 5.24 -3.36 -1.63
C TYR A 38 3.99 -3.51 -0.75
N PRO A 39 3.06 -2.55 -0.72
CA PRO A 39 1.85 -2.69 0.07
C PRO A 39 0.93 -3.78 -0.46
N LEU A 40 0.90 -4.02 -1.78
CA LEU A 40 0.14 -5.14 -2.35
C LEU A 40 0.65 -6.49 -1.84
N TYR A 41 1.97 -6.65 -1.77
CA TYR A 41 2.59 -7.86 -1.23
C TYR A 41 2.25 -8.05 0.25
N LEU A 42 2.43 -7.02 1.07
CA LEU A 42 2.11 -7.07 2.51
C LEU A 42 0.62 -7.34 2.75
N GLN A 43 -0.26 -6.71 1.98
CA GLN A 43 -1.70 -6.92 2.10
C GLN A 43 -2.08 -8.38 1.79
N LYS A 44 -1.45 -9.01 0.79
CA LYS A 44 -1.65 -10.44 0.47
C LYS A 44 -1.17 -11.35 1.60
N GLU A 45 0.03 -11.12 2.09
CA GLU A 45 0.61 -11.89 3.22
C GLU A 45 -0.27 -11.83 4.48
N LEU A 46 -0.99 -10.72 4.66
CA LEU A 46 -1.86 -10.49 5.82
C LEU A 46 -3.33 -10.86 5.59
N MET A 47 -3.70 -11.36 4.41
CA MET A 47 -5.06 -11.87 4.17
C MET A 47 -5.53 -12.92 5.18
N PRO A 48 -4.70 -13.88 5.62
CA PRO A 48 -5.13 -14.90 6.60
C PRO A 48 -5.55 -14.28 7.95
N ALA A 49 -5.05 -13.10 8.29
CA ALA A 49 -5.42 -12.38 9.51
C ALA A 49 -6.84 -11.79 9.46
N LYS A 50 -7.52 -11.85 8.29
CA LYS A 50 -8.89 -11.35 8.08
C LYS A 50 -9.07 -9.89 8.54
N ALA A 51 -8.06 -9.07 8.30
CA ALA A 51 -8.10 -7.65 8.63
C ALA A 51 -9.26 -6.97 7.89
N GLN A 52 -10.06 -6.17 8.61
CA GLN A 52 -11.21 -5.46 8.03
C GLN A 52 -10.85 -4.08 7.50
N PHE A 53 -9.77 -3.49 8.02
CA PHE A 53 -9.37 -2.13 7.71
C PHE A 53 -7.93 -2.11 7.20
N PHE A 54 -7.66 -1.19 6.27
CA PHE A 54 -6.35 -0.97 5.67
C PHE A 54 -5.97 0.50 5.80
N ALA A 55 -4.83 0.78 6.40
CA ALA A 55 -4.32 2.15 6.53
C ALA A 55 -2.90 2.25 6.01
N MET A 56 -2.69 3.30 5.23
CA MET A 56 -1.39 3.76 4.77
C MET A 56 -1.50 5.20 4.30
N ASP A 57 -0.38 5.90 4.26
CA ASP A 57 -0.36 7.30 3.86
C ASP A 57 -0.79 7.47 2.40
N VAL A 58 -0.43 6.56 1.50
CA VAL A 58 -0.80 6.64 0.08
C VAL A 58 -2.08 5.88 -0.27
N ALA A 59 -2.95 5.56 0.69
CA ALA A 59 -4.16 4.77 0.44
C ALA A 59 -5.08 5.43 -0.62
N CYS A 60 -5.10 6.76 -0.67
CA CYS A 60 -5.86 7.54 -1.63
C CYS A 60 -5.49 7.26 -3.09
N LYS A 61 -4.24 6.91 -3.36
CA LYS A 61 -3.74 6.57 -4.71
C LYS A 61 -3.65 5.06 -4.91
N TYR A 62 -3.28 4.33 -3.86
CA TYR A 62 -3.16 2.87 -3.90
C TYR A 62 -4.53 2.19 -4.09
N TRP A 63 -5.57 2.66 -3.41
CA TRP A 63 -6.87 1.98 -3.44
C TRP A 63 -7.53 2.01 -4.84
N PRO A 64 -7.61 3.17 -5.54
CA PRO A 64 -8.10 3.18 -6.92
C PRO A 64 -7.26 2.32 -7.87
N TYR A 65 -5.94 2.25 -7.65
CA TYR A 65 -5.06 1.34 -8.38
C TYR A 65 -5.42 -0.13 -8.12
N LEU A 66 -5.64 -0.52 -6.86
CA LEU A 66 -5.99 -1.88 -6.47
C LEU A 66 -7.35 -2.28 -7.07
N GLU A 67 -8.36 -1.42 -7.04
CA GLU A 67 -9.67 -1.67 -7.66
C GLU A 67 -9.54 -1.90 -9.16
N LYS A 68 -8.75 -1.08 -9.85
CA LYS A 68 -8.46 -1.26 -11.27
C LYS A 68 -7.68 -2.54 -11.55
N ALA A 69 -6.73 -2.91 -10.69
CA ALA A 69 -6.00 -4.17 -10.84
C ALA A 69 -6.93 -5.38 -10.60
N ALA A 70 -7.83 -5.29 -9.63
CA ALA A 70 -8.79 -6.34 -9.30
C ALA A 70 -9.89 -6.54 -10.35
N SER A 71 -10.19 -5.52 -11.17
CA SER A 71 -11.11 -5.67 -12.30
C SER A 71 -10.54 -6.54 -13.42
N VAL A 72 -9.21 -6.60 -13.55
CA VAL A 72 -8.49 -7.42 -14.54
C VAL A 72 -8.03 -8.75 -13.95
N LEU A 73 -7.68 -8.78 -12.67
CA LEU A 73 -7.12 -9.94 -11.97
C LEU A 73 -8.06 -10.40 -10.85
N PRO A 74 -8.88 -11.45 -11.06
CA PRO A 74 -9.84 -11.94 -10.06
C PRO A 74 -9.22 -12.31 -8.72
N ALA A 75 -7.95 -12.77 -8.73
CA ALA A 75 -7.20 -13.12 -7.51
C ALA A 75 -7.01 -11.93 -6.56
N LEU A 76 -7.14 -10.68 -7.02
CA LEU A 76 -7.01 -9.49 -6.17
C LEU A 76 -8.34 -9.00 -5.61
N LYS A 77 -9.47 -9.55 -6.06
CA LYS A 77 -10.82 -9.11 -5.66
C LYS A 77 -11.09 -9.28 -4.16
N GLU A 78 -10.43 -10.24 -3.52
CA GLU A 78 -10.55 -10.41 -2.07
C GLU A 78 -9.89 -9.27 -1.29
N LEU A 79 -8.82 -8.67 -1.84
CA LEU A 79 -8.12 -7.55 -1.21
C LEU A 79 -8.96 -6.28 -1.15
N THR A 80 -9.88 -6.10 -2.11
CA THR A 80 -10.77 -4.93 -2.16
C THR A 80 -11.93 -5.02 -1.16
N ARG A 81 -12.06 -6.12 -0.41
CA ARG A 81 -13.10 -6.26 0.63
C ARG A 81 -12.78 -5.48 1.90
N MET A 82 -11.51 -5.17 2.14
CA MET A 82 -11.09 -4.36 3.29
C MET A 82 -11.54 -2.91 3.09
N LYS A 83 -11.71 -2.15 4.17
CA LYS A 83 -12.03 -0.73 4.11
C LYS A 83 -10.75 0.12 4.25
N PRO A 84 -10.36 0.91 3.24
CA PRO A 84 -9.22 1.79 3.35
C PRO A 84 -9.57 3.00 4.23
N PHE A 85 -8.57 3.52 4.95
CA PHE A 85 -8.68 4.83 5.59
C PHE A 85 -7.34 5.55 5.58
N LEU A 86 -7.41 6.88 5.64
CA LEU A 86 -6.24 7.77 5.69
C LEU A 86 -6.03 8.23 7.12
N SER A 87 -4.76 8.47 7.47
CA SER A 87 -4.46 9.20 8.70
C SER A 87 -5.05 10.61 8.63
N VAL A 88 -5.44 11.18 9.78
CA VAL A 88 -6.00 12.54 9.84
C VAL A 88 -5.01 13.56 9.25
N MET A 89 -3.71 13.35 9.48
CA MET A 89 -2.65 14.20 8.95
C MET A 89 -2.62 14.17 7.41
N HIS A 90 -2.67 12.98 6.82
CA HIS A 90 -2.70 12.85 5.36
C HIS A 90 -4.00 13.40 4.78
N ALA A 91 -5.15 13.11 5.41
CA ALA A 91 -6.44 13.64 4.97
C ALA A 91 -6.47 15.18 4.96
N ARG A 92 -5.83 15.83 5.95
CA ARG A 92 -5.68 17.30 5.97
C ARG A 92 -4.84 17.84 4.82
N ALA A 93 -3.83 17.11 4.37
CA ALA A 93 -3.00 17.54 3.25
C ALA A 93 -3.79 17.66 1.93
N HIS A 94 -4.86 16.87 1.74
CA HIS A 94 -5.76 16.99 0.58
C HIS A 94 -6.71 18.19 0.64
N ALA A 95 -6.92 18.78 1.82
CA ALA A 95 -7.84 19.90 2.02
C ALA A 95 -7.18 21.28 1.79
N THR A 96 -5.93 21.28 1.33
CA THR A 96 -5.12 22.48 1.03
C THR A 96 -5.11 22.73 -0.47
#